data_AF-A0A3Q3A492-F1
#
_entry.id   AF-A0A3Q3A492-F1
#
_cell.length_a   1.000
_cell.length_b   1.000
_cell.length_c   1.000
_cell.angle_alpha   90.00
_cell.angle_beta   90.00
_cell.angle_gamma   90.00
#
_symmetry.space_group_name_H-M   'P 1'
#
loop_
_entity.id
_entity.type
_entity.pdbx_description
1 polymer ?
#
loop_
_entity_poly.entity_id
_entity_poly.type
_entity_poly.pdbx_seq_one_letter_code
_entity_poly.pdbx_strand_id
1 'polypeptide(L)'
;MPNRQKRVLFSCAGLVGLSCALMAAVAAGLPFWVRGSVLCRTGAELVNATGPELEKFVGELSFGLFHGRRVKQCGLGGRPARFSFFPELLSAIPVGLHVTIIFFCGVVVLFSSVASGFFFFNAFGRPYETLQGPMGLYLWSAICCESPNTPPRHLETLSLSSRRRAAASVLQTKLDGFI
;
A
#
# COMPACT_ATOMS: atom_id res chain seq x y z
N MET A 1 -24.17 -10.50 22.62
CA MET A 1 -22.98 -9.77 23.12
C MET A 1 -23.45 -8.63 24.01
N PRO A 2 -22.86 -8.42 25.21
CA PRO A 2 -23.20 -7.29 26.08
C PRO A 2 -22.90 -5.96 25.36
N ASN A 3 -23.82 -4.99 25.50
CA ASN A 3 -23.81 -3.72 24.77
C ASN A 3 -22.47 -2.96 24.89
N ARG A 4 -21.79 -3.09 26.04
CA ARG A 4 -20.48 -2.47 26.31
C ARG A 4 -19.34 -3.04 25.47
N GLN A 5 -19.31 -4.37 25.25
CA GLN A 5 -18.25 -5.01 24.45
C GLN A 5 -18.37 -4.63 22.96
N LYS A 6 -19.59 -4.61 22.41
CA LYS A 6 -19.85 -4.16 21.03
C LYS A 6 -19.32 -2.73 20.83
N ARG A 7 -19.66 -1.81 21.75
CA ARG A 7 -19.22 -0.42 21.71
C ARG A 7 -17.70 -0.27 21.73
N VAL A 8 -17.02 -0.97 22.64
CA VAL A 8 -15.55 -0.95 22.71
C VAL A 8 -14.93 -1.45 21.42
N LEU A 9 -15.42 -2.56 20.85
CA LEU A 9 -14.90 -3.11 19.61
C LEU A 9 -15.00 -2.12 18.44
N PHE A 10 -16.17 -1.50 18.24
CA PHE A 10 -16.36 -0.51 17.17
C PHE A 10 -15.53 0.75 17.40
N SER A 11 -15.41 1.22 18.64
CA SER A 11 -14.55 2.36 18.96
C SER A 11 -13.07 2.06 18.69
N CYS A 12 -12.57 0.88 19.07
CA CYS A 12 -11.21 0.47 18.75
C CYS A 12 -10.99 0.38 17.23
N ALA A 13 -11.92 -0.23 16.50
CA ALA A 13 -11.84 -0.32 15.03
C ALA A 13 -11.84 1.07 14.36
N GLY A 14 -12.70 1.99 14.84
CA GLY A 14 -12.71 3.38 14.38
C GLY A 14 -11.38 4.08 14.64
N LEU A 15 -10.84 3.99 15.86
CA LEU A 15 -9.55 4.59 16.21
C LEU A 15 -8.40 4.06 15.34
N VAL A 16 -8.38 2.74 15.07
CA VAL A 16 -7.41 2.13 14.17
C VAL A 16 -7.56 2.69 12.75
N GLY A 17 -8.79 2.78 12.23
CA GLY A 17 -9.06 3.36 10.90
C GLY A 17 -8.62 4.82 10.78
N LEU A 18 -8.95 5.65 11.78
CA LEU A 18 -8.48 7.04 11.85
C LEU A 18 -6.96 7.13 11.91
N SER A 19 -6.32 6.30 12.74
CA SER A 19 -4.85 6.29 12.86
C SER A 19 -4.18 5.91 11.54
N CYS A 20 -4.75 4.98 10.79
CA CYS A 20 -4.28 4.58 9.46
C CYS A 20 -4.39 5.75 8.47
N ALA A 21 -5.54 6.44 8.44
CA ALA A 21 -5.76 7.61 7.59
C ALA A 21 -4.75 8.73 7.90
N LEU A 22 -4.55 9.04 9.19
CA LEU A 22 -3.60 10.06 9.64
C LEU A 22 -2.16 9.67 9.29
N MET A 23 -1.76 8.42 9.53
CA MET A 23 -0.44 7.93 9.20
C MET A 23 -0.19 8.00 7.68
N ALA A 24 -1.15 7.59 6.85
CA ALA A 24 -1.03 7.67 5.40
C ALA A 24 -0.88 9.12 4.91
N ALA A 25 -1.66 10.04 5.46
CA ALA A 25 -1.58 11.47 5.15
C ALA A 25 -0.23 12.07 5.55
N VAL A 26 0.25 11.76 6.76
CA VAL A 26 1.55 12.23 7.27
C VAL A 26 2.69 11.62 6.45
N ALA A 27 2.65 10.32 6.19
CA ALA A 27 3.65 9.64 5.36
C ALA A 27 3.73 10.30 3.98
N ALA A 28 2.61 10.57 3.32
CA ALA A 28 2.57 11.25 2.02
C ALA A 28 3.18 12.67 2.05
N GLY A 29 3.04 13.40 3.16
CA GLY A 29 3.57 14.76 3.31
C GLY A 29 5.06 14.83 3.69
N LEU A 30 5.62 13.77 4.29
CA LEU A 30 6.97 13.80 4.83
C LEU A 30 8.06 13.63 3.75
N PRO A 31 9.16 14.41 3.80
CA PRO A 31 10.25 14.35 2.82
C PRO A 31 11.27 13.23 3.09
N PHE A 32 10.85 12.12 3.71
CA PHE A 32 11.73 11.06 4.23
C PHE A 32 11.40 9.68 3.65
N TRP A 33 10.91 9.62 2.41
CA TRP A 33 10.60 8.35 1.76
C TRP A 33 11.87 7.61 1.38
N VAL A 34 12.83 8.36 0.85
CA VAL A 34 14.13 7.84 0.43
C VAL A 34 15.20 8.71 1.05
N ARG A 35 16.20 8.07 1.63
CA ARG A 35 17.45 8.69 2.08
C ARG A 35 18.59 8.06 1.30
N GLY A 36 19.47 8.90 0.78
CA GLY A 36 20.64 8.49 0.03
C GLY A 36 21.80 9.45 0.31
N SER A 37 22.99 9.00 -0.05
CA SER A 37 24.21 9.78 0.00
C SER A 37 24.70 10.02 -1.43
N VAL A 38 25.04 11.26 -1.77
CA VAL A 38 25.51 11.65 -3.11
C VAL A 38 26.86 12.32 -3.00
N LEU A 39 27.80 11.94 -3.87
CA LEU A 39 29.08 12.62 -3.93
C LEU A 39 28.92 13.99 -4.58
N CYS A 40 29.54 15.02 -4.00
CA CYS A 40 29.64 16.31 -4.67
C CYS A 40 30.50 16.16 -5.93
N ARG A 41 29.94 16.50 -7.10
CA ARG A 41 30.72 16.66 -8.33
C ARG A 41 31.57 17.93 -8.21
N THR A 42 32.84 17.80 -7.88
CA THR A 42 33.83 18.88 -7.90
C THR A 42 34.46 19.01 -9.28
N GLY A 43 35.03 20.19 -9.60
CA GLY A 43 35.75 20.41 -10.86
C GLY A 43 37.10 19.67 -10.97
N ALA A 44 37.57 19.09 -9.86
CA ALA A 44 38.67 18.16 -9.82
C ALA A 44 38.13 16.72 -9.79
N GLU A 45 38.75 15.83 -10.57
CA GLU A 45 38.52 14.38 -10.51
C GLU A 45 38.78 13.92 -9.08
N LEU A 46 37.76 13.34 -8.41
CA LEU A 46 37.94 12.75 -7.08
C LEU A 46 38.84 11.52 -7.22
N VAL A 47 40.15 11.75 -7.25
CA VAL A 47 41.19 10.73 -7.26
C VAL A 47 41.09 9.90 -5.98
N ASN A 48 40.58 8.67 -6.12
CA ASN A 48 40.56 7.57 -5.13
C ASN A 48 40.68 7.97 -3.65
N ALA A 49 39.84 8.91 -3.20
CA ALA A 49 39.82 9.32 -1.81
C ALA A 49 39.24 8.16 -1.00
N THR A 50 40.09 7.50 -0.22
CA THR A 50 39.71 6.37 0.64
C THR A 50 39.78 6.82 2.09
N GLY A 51 38.77 6.45 2.89
CA GLY A 51 38.72 6.74 4.32
C GLY A 51 38.13 8.13 4.68
N PRO A 52 38.61 8.80 5.74
CA PRO A 52 37.93 9.93 6.40
C PRO A 52 37.83 11.20 5.54
N GLU A 53 38.62 11.30 4.47
CA GLU A 53 38.56 12.43 3.53
C GLU A 53 37.34 12.33 2.59
N LEU A 54 36.86 11.11 2.29
CA LEU A 54 35.71 10.91 1.42
C LEU A 54 34.42 11.45 2.05
N GLU A 55 34.25 11.27 3.36
CA GLU A 55 33.05 11.74 4.09
C GLU A 55 32.85 13.26 4.00
N LYS A 56 33.93 14.04 3.78
CA LYS A 56 33.84 15.49 3.60
C LYS A 56 33.20 15.90 2.25
N PHE A 57 33.13 14.97 1.30
CA PHE A 57 32.57 15.15 -0.04
C PHE A 57 31.24 14.40 -0.26
N VAL A 58 30.76 13.69 0.77
CA VAL A 58 29.47 12.99 0.75
C VAL A 58 28.37 13.92 1.26
N GLY A 59 27.46 14.30 0.37
CA GLY A 59 26.23 15.00 0.73
C GLY A 59 25.10 14.03 1.05
N GLU A 60 24.19 14.44 1.94
CA GLU A 60 22.96 13.70 2.19
C GLU A 60 21.82 14.19 1.30
N LEU A 61 21.03 13.26 0.78
CA LEU A 61 19.84 13.51 -0.01
C LEU A 61 18.67 12.78 0.63
N SER A 62 17.61 13.50 0.96
CA SER A 62 16.36 12.92 1.46
C SER A 62 15.20 13.52 0.69
N PHE A 63 14.30 12.70 0.15
CA PHE A 63 13.11 13.22 -0.52
C PHE A 63 11.87 12.41 -0.21
N GLY A 64 10.73 13.08 -0.31
CA GLY A 64 9.39 12.49 -0.26
C GLY A 64 8.65 12.72 -1.56
N LEU A 65 7.33 12.65 -1.50
CA LEU A 65 6.47 12.76 -2.67
C LEU A 65 6.58 14.14 -3.33
N PHE A 66 6.45 15.21 -2.56
CA PHE A 66 6.36 16.57 -3.14
C PHE A 66 7.64 17.39 -3.01
N HIS A 67 8.41 17.16 -1.94
CA HIS A 67 9.58 17.97 -1.58
C HIS A 67 10.78 17.09 -1.26
N GLY A 68 11.96 17.59 -1.64
CA GLY A 68 13.23 17.02 -1.29
C GLY A 68 14.11 18.00 -0.52
N ARG A 69 14.98 17.46 0.31
CA ARG A 69 16.07 18.14 1.01
C ARG A 69 17.39 17.51 0.60
N ARG A 70 18.35 18.33 0.21
CA ARG A 70 19.73 17.91 -0.04
C ARG A 70 20.67 18.74 0.82
N VAL A 71 21.66 18.11 1.41
CA VAL A 71 22.76 18.75 2.14
C VAL A 71 24.00 18.48 1.34
N LYS A 72 24.59 19.53 0.75
CA LYS A 72 25.84 19.40 0.00
C LYS A 72 27.00 19.56 0.97
N GLN A 73 27.78 18.51 1.14
CA GLN A 73 29.05 18.53 1.87
C GLN A 73 30.15 18.44 0.81
N CYS A 74 30.74 19.56 0.42
CA CYS A 74 31.78 19.59 -0.63
C CYS A 74 33.09 20.17 -0.08
N GLY A 75 33.50 19.76 1.14
CA GLY A 75 34.70 20.28 1.82
C GLY A 75 34.59 21.69 2.43
N LEU A 76 33.53 22.45 2.12
CA LEU A 76 33.27 23.82 2.63
C LEU A 76 32.20 23.87 3.74
N GLY A 77 31.88 22.72 4.34
CA GLY A 77 30.78 22.56 5.29
C GLY A 77 29.43 22.23 4.63
N GLY A 78 28.49 21.74 5.44
CA GLY A 78 27.18 21.26 4.98
C GLY A 78 26.20 22.40 4.69
N ARG A 79 25.82 22.57 3.43
CA ARG A 79 24.81 23.57 3.03
C ARG A 79 23.47 22.91 2.72
N PRO A 80 22.42 23.09 3.54
CA PRO A 80 21.10 22.55 3.26
C PRO A 80 20.44 23.35 2.12
N ALA A 81 19.90 22.64 1.15
CA ALA A 81 19.06 23.18 0.08
C ALA A 81 17.78 22.36 0.00
N ARG A 82 16.65 23.04 -0.19
CA ARG A 82 15.37 22.40 -0.49
C ARG A 82 15.12 22.50 -2.00
N PHE A 83 14.55 21.46 -2.57
CA PHE A 83 14.14 21.44 -3.97
C PHE A 83 12.75 20.81 -4.09
N SER A 84 11.99 21.26 -5.08
CA SER A 84 10.65 20.75 -5.38
C SER A 84 10.74 19.68 -6.46
N PHE A 85 9.98 18.60 -6.32
CA PHE A 85 10.06 17.45 -7.21
C PHE A 85 9.48 17.73 -8.61
N PHE A 86 8.46 18.60 -8.68
CA PHE A 86 7.67 18.85 -9.89
C PHE A 86 8.41 19.51 -11.06
N PRO A 87 9.31 20.51 -10.90
CA PRO A 87 10.02 21.04 -12.07
C PRO A 87 11.34 20.31 -12.39
N GLU A 88 12.08 19.83 -11.38
CA GLU A 88 13.44 19.30 -11.61
C GLU A 88 13.50 17.82 -11.99
N LEU A 89 12.50 17.00 -11.63
CA LEU A 89 12.60 15.53 -11.69
C LEU A 89 11.57 14.85 -12.59
N LEU A 90 10.61 15.60 -13.16
CA LEU A 90 9.71 15.12 -14.23
C LEU A 90 10.48 14.69 -15.49
N SER A 91 11.72 15.15 -15.67
CA SER A 91 12.59 14.77 -16.78
C SER A 91 13.27 13.41 -16.58
N ALA A 92 13.33 12.89 -15.35
CA ALA A 92 14.09 11.68 -15.02
C ALA A 92 13.23 10.50 -14.52
N ILE A 93 12.04 10.76 -13.98
CA ILE A 93 11.14 9.74 -13.40
C ILE A 93 9.84 9.66 -14.21
N PRO A 94 9.28 8.45 -14.44
CA PRO A 94 7.99 8.31 -15.10
C PRO A 94 6.89 8.99 -14.28
N VAL A 95 6.28 10.02 -14.87
CA VAL A 95 5.16 10.79 -14.29
C VAL A 95 4.03 9.88 -13.82
N GLY A 96 3.80 8.78 -14.55
CA GLY A 96 2.78 7.78 -14.22
C GLY A 96 2.93 7.19 -12.82
N LEU A 97 4.15 6.87 -12.39
CA LEU A 97 4.38 6.30 -11.06
C LEU A 97 4.06 7.32 -9.96
N HIS A 98 4.38 8.59 -10.19
CA HIS A 98 4.10 9.65 -9.23
C HIS A 98 2.58 9.88 -9.06
N VAL A 99 1.86 9.92 -10.18
CA VAL A 99 0.39 10.08 -10.19
C VAL A 99 -0.30 8.88 -9.54
N THR A 100 0.15 7.65 -9.82
CA THR A 100 -0.47 6.45 -9.24
C THR A 100 -0.28 6.41 -7.73
N ILE A 101 0.91 6.75 -7.21
CA ILE A 101 1.16 6.79 -5.76
C ILE A 101 0.27 7.83 -5.07
N ILE A 102 0.18 9.05 -5.63
CA ILE A 102 -0.70 10.10 -5.08
C ILE A 102 -2.15 9.62 -5.05
N PHE A 103 -2.61 8.99 -6.15
CA PHE A 103 -3.94 8.43 -6.25
C PHE A 103 -4.21 7.36 -5.20
N PHE A 104 -3.33 6.37 -5.06
CA PHE A 104 -3.48 5.29 -4.08
C PHE A 104 -3.42 5.80 -2.64
N CYS A 105 -2.51 6.73 -2.31
CA CYS A 105 -2.48 7.37 -0.99
C CYS A 105 -3.81 8.09 -0.70
N GLY A 106 -4.35 8.82 -1.68
CA GLY A 106 -5.65 9.48 -1.56
C GLY A 106 -6.79 8.49 -1.31
N VAL A 107 -6.85 7.40 -2.09
CA VAL A 107 -7.85 6.34 -1.92
C VAL A 107 -7.78 5.73 -0.52
N VAL A 108 -6.58 5.42 -0.02
CA VAL A 108 -6.38 4.85 1.33
C VAL A 108 -6.87 5.81 2.41
N VAL A 109 -6.54 7.10 2.33
CA VAL A 109 -6.99 8.11 3.30
C VAL A 109 -8.51 8.24 3.28
N LEU A 110 -9.12 8.33 2.09
CA LEU A 110 -10.57 8.47 1.94
C LEU A 110 -11.32 7.24 2.48
N PHE A 111 -10.95 6.04 2.02
CA PHE A 111 -11.62 4.81 2.46
C PHE A 111 -11.43 4.56 3.96
N SER A 112 -10.24 4.81 4.50
CA SER A 112 -9.97 4.65 5.94
C SER A 112 -10.77 5.65 6.78
N SER A 113 -10.91 6.89 6.31
CA SER A 113 -11.71 7.92 6.98
C SER A 113 -13.20 7.58 6.97
N VAL A 114 -13.72 7.15 5.81
CA VAL A 114 -15.12 6.72 5.64
C VAL A 114 -15.43 5.51 6.51
N ALA A 115 -14.56 4.47 6.49
CA ALA A 115 -14.70 3.30 7.33
C ALA A 115 -14.68 3.66 8.82
N SER A 116 -13.74 4.53 9.24
CA SER A 116 -13.70 5.03 10.61
C SER A 116 -14.98 5.77 11.01
N GLY A 117 -15.53 6.60 10.12
CA GLY A 117 -16.81 7.26 10.33
C GLY A 117 -17.91 6.25 10.61
N PHE A 118 -18.04 5.23 9.74
CA PHE A 118 -19.01 4.15 9.94
C PHE A 118 -18.80 3.40 11.27
N PHE A 119 -17.57 3.09 11.66
CA PHE A 119 -17.29 2.45 12.94
C PHE A 119 -17.72 3.31 14.14
N PHE A 120 -17.47 4.63 14.13
CA PHE A 120 -17.94 5.53 15.19
C PHE A 120 -19.45 5.70 15.18
N PHE A 121 -20.08 5.83 14.02
CA PHE A 121 -21.54 5.88 13.92
C PHE A 121 -22.19 4.61 14.49
N ASN A 122 -21.59 3.44 14.29
CA ASN A 122 -22.06 2.18 14.88
C ASN A 122 -21.76 2.05 16.39
N ALA A 123 -20.74 2.73 16.90
CA ALA A 123 -20.42 2.74 18.33
C ALA A 123 -21.34 3.68 19.16
N PHE A 124 -21.81 4.78 18.57
CA PHE A 124 -22.63 5.79 19.27
C PHE A 124 -24.09 5.84 18.82
N GLY A 125 -24.39 5.42 17.59
CA GLY A 125 -25.72 5.38 17.01
C GLY A 125 -26.49 4.10 17.33
N ARG A 126 -27.68 3.94 16.72
CA ARG A 126 -28.41 2.68 16.74
C ARG A 126 -27.60 1.66 15.93
N PRO A 127 -27.27 0.48 16.48
CA PRO A 127 -26.40 -0.48 15.79
C PRO A 127 -27.05 -0.93 14.50
N TYR A 128 -26.45 -0.57 13.36
CA TYR A 128 -26.87 -1.09 12.06
C TYR A 128 -26.15 -2.42 11.86
N GLU A 129 -26.86 -3.53 12.06
CA GLU A 129 -26.31 -4.89 11.89
C GLU A 129 -25.98 -5.23 10.42
N THR A 130 -26.14 -4.28 9.48
CA THR A 130 -26.02 -4.52 8.05
C THR A 130 -24.58 -4.44 7.53
N LEU A 131 -23.76 -3.47 7.96
CA LEU A 131 -22.42 -3.25 7.37
C LEU A 131 -21.34 -4.20 7.90
N GLN A 132 -21.49 -4.69 9.14
CA GLN A 132 -20.57 -5.66 9.75
C GLN A 132 -21.17 -7.07 9.82
N GLY A 133 -22.35 -7.25 9.21
CA GLY A 133 -22.99 -8.53 9.00
C GLY A 133 -22.53 -9.21 7.70
N PRO A 134 -23.19 -10.31 7.28
CA PRO A 134 -22.82 -11.06 6.08
C PRO A 134 -22.78 -10.20 4.81
N MET A 135 -23.60 -9.15 4.73
CA MET A 135 -23.61 -8.20 3.61
C MET A 135 -22.30 -7.41 3.46
N GLY A 136 -21.64 -7.04 4.55
CA GLY A 136 -20.33 -6.38 4.51
C GLY A 136 -19.23 -7.33 4.02
N LEU A 137 -19.31 -8.60 4.41
CA LEU A 137 -18.43 -9.67 3.91
C LEU A 137 -18.61 -9.88 2.42
N TYR A 138 -19.85 -9.93 1.92
CA TYR A 138 -20.12 -10.04 0.48
C TYR A 138 -19.62 -8.82 -0.32
N LEU A 139 -19.78 -7.60 0.20
CA LEU A 139 -19.25 -6.38 -0.43
C LEU A 139 -17.72 -6.40 -0.53
N TRP A 140 -17.02 -6.73 0.55
CA TRP A 140 -15.56 -6.83 0.55
C TRP A 140 -15.05 -7.97 -0.33
N SER A 141 -15.74 -9.11 -0.35
CA SER A 141 -15.42 -10.22 -1.26
C SER A 141 -15.65 -9.84 -2.73
N ALA A 142 -16.71 -9.08 -3.05
CA ALA A 142 -16.95 -8.58 -4.40
C ALA A 142 -15.84 -7.63 -4.84
N ILE A 143 -15.48 -6.64 -4.02
CA ILE A 143 -14.39 -5.69 -4.31
C ILE A 143 -13.05 -6.40 -4.53
N CYS A 144 -12.75 -7.46 -3.77
CA CYS A 144 -11.55 -8.27 -3.97
C CYS A 144 -11.59 -9.12 -5.26
N CYS A 145 -12.77 -9.58 -5.69
CA CYS A 145 -12.94 -10.33 -6.94
C CYS A 145 -12.76 -9.47 -8.19
N GLU A 146 -12.92 -8.14 -8.11
CA GLU A 146 -12.71 -7.22 -9.24
C GLU A 146 -11.21 -6.90 -9.50
N SER A 147 -10.28 -7.46 -8.71
CA SER A 147 -8.85 -7.33 -9.00
C SER A 147 -8.49 -8.24 -10.20
N PRO A 148 -8.08 -7.72 -11.37
CA PRO A 148 -8.13 -8.45 -12.65
C PRO A 148 -7.13 -9.60 -12.85
N ASN A 149 -6.56 -10.22 -11.81
CA ASN A 149 -5.57 -11.29 -11.97
C ASN A 149 -5.52 -12.31 -10.82
N THR A 150 -6.68 -12.82 -10.40
CA THR A 150 -6.70 -14.04 -9.58
C THR A 150 -7.90 -14.91 -9.96
N PRO A 151 -7.69 -16.11 -10.53
CA PRO A 151 -8.80 -17.01 -10.83
C PRO A 151 -9.47 -17.45 -9.51
N PRO A 152 -10.81 -17.47 -9.43
CA PRO A 152 -11.52 -17.77 -8.20
C PRO A 152 -11.32 -19.23 -7.78
N ARG A 153 -10.63 -19.45 -6.64
CA ARG A 153 -10.58 -20.72 -5.90
C ARG A 153 -11.91 -21.06 -5.21
N HIS A 154 -13.03 -20.88 -5.91
CA HIS A 154 -14.34 -21.40 -5.51
C HIS A 154 -14.99 -22.25 -6.61
N LEU A 155 -14.34 -22.44 -7.76
CA LEU A 155 -14.75 -23.40 -8.80
C LEU A 155 -14.04 -24.76 -8.72
N GLU A 156 -13.16 -25.01 -7.74
CA GLU A 156 -12.53 -26.33 -7.60
C GLU A 156 -13.43 -27.37 -6.93
N THR A 157 -14.33 -26.98 -6.02
CA THR A 157 -15.19 -27.96 -5.32
C THR A 157 -16.32 -28.51 -6.19
N LEU A 158 -16.87 -27.71 -7.12
CA LEU A 158 -17.91 -28.19 -8.05
C LEU A 158 -17.31 -28.96 -9.24
N SER A 159 -16.13 -28.56 -9.73
CA SER A 159 -15.42 -29.26 -10.82
C SER A 159 -14.91 -30.64 -10.39
N LEU A 160 -14.43 -30.82 -9.15
CA LEU A 160 -13.99 -32.13 -8.65
C LEU A 160 -15.15 -33.11 -8.45
N SER A 161 -16.36 -32.67 -8.06
CA SER A 161 -17.52 -33.56 -7.95
C SER A 161 -18.10 -33.97 -9.31
N SER A 162 -17.98 -33.09 -10.31
CA SER A 162 -18.41 -33.36 -11.69
C SER A 162 -17.39 -34.22 -12.44
N ARG A 163 -16.08 -33.95 -12.28
CA ARG A 163 -15.00 -34.79 -12.83
C ARG A 163 -14.93 -36.16 -12.17
N ARG A 164 -15.22 -36.31 -10.87
CA ARG A 164 -15.35 -37.65 -10.25
C ARG A 164 -16.55 -38.43 -10.79
N ARG A 165 -17.67 -37.76 -11.08
CA ARG A 165 -18.84 -38.41 -11.72
C ARG A 165 -18.59 -38.76 -13.19
N ALA A 166 -17.89 -37.92 -13.94
CA ALA A 166 -17.51 -38.20 -15.33
C ALA A 166 -16.40 -39.25 -15.46
N ALA A 167 -15.44 -39.30 -14.52
CA ALA A 167 -14.42 -40.35 -14.49
C ALA A 167 -14.99 -41.72 -14.08
N ALA A 168 -16.00 -41.74 -13.19
CA ALA A 168 -16.70 -42.98 -12.83
C ALA A 168 -17.57 -43.53 -13.98
N SER A 169 -18.24 -42.66 -14.77
CA SER A 169 -19.04 -43.12 -15.91
C SER A 169 -18.20 -43.60 -17.10
N VAL A 170 -17.00 -43.06 -17.30
CA VAL A 170 -16.06 -43.50 -18.34
C VAL A 170 -15.33 -44.80 -17.94
N LEU A 171 -15.10 -45.05 -16.64
CA LEU A 171 -14.53 -46.33 -16.20
C LEU A 171 -15.54 -47.49 -16.29
N GLN A 172 -16.83 -47.23 -16.04
CA GLN A 172 -17.89 -48.24 -16.15
C GLN A 172 -18.12 -48.68 -17.60
N THR A 173 -18.17 -47.73 -18.54
CA THR A 173 -18.35 -48.02 -19.98
C THR A 173 -17.16 -48.75 -20.63
N LYS A 174 -15.98 -48.73 -20.00
CA LYS A 174 -14.81 -49.50 -20.46
C LYS A 174 -14.69 -50.90 -19.85
N LEU A 175 -15.44 -51.22 -18.78
CA LEU A 175 -15.48 -52.58 -18.21
C LEU A 175 -16.64 -53.43 -18.74
N ASP A 176 -17.76 -52.83 -19.16
CA ASP A 176 -18.89 -53.55 -19.76
C ASP A 176 -18.69 -53.87 -21.27
N GLY A 177 -17.52 -53.53 -21.83
CA GLY A 177 -17.12 -53.84 -23.20
C GLY A 177 -15.99 -54.87 -23.31
N PHE A 178 -15.61 -55.54 -22.22
CA PHE A 178 -14.54 -56.54 -22.20
C PHE A 178 -14.87 -57.82 -21.39
N ILE A 179 -16.15 -58.07 -21.09
CA ILE A 179 -16.70 -59.40 -20.75
C ILE A 179 -18.00 -59.58 -21.52
#